data_AF-A0A812LVH3-F1
#
_entry.id   AF-A0A812LVH3-F1
#
_cell.length_a   1.000
_cell.length_b   1.000
_cell.length_c   1.000
_cell.angle_alpha   90.00
_cell.angle_beta   90.00
_cell.angle_gamma   90.00
#
_symmetry.space_group_name_H-M   'P 1'
#
loop_
_entity.id
_entity.type
_entity.pdbx_description
1 polymer ?
#
loop_
_entity_poly.entity_id
_entity_poly.type
_entity_poly.pdbx_seq_one_letter_code
_entity_poly.pdbx_strand_id
1 'polypeptide(L)'
;MTSMFTTNDFSFRVKRMSRDFALSSVSGLSSASVVSLLSHLLASSAPPLLEACPLCPDLPDLDLGSFFFGLGCGVLLLPLLEALLLARVERLELLVEQLQGEIRALRAIVGVGAEDYEVVGTASTPTRPATRQASPAVYTPERPARTNWAPLQASGPAAEQSSSPAATPLPRSERDNACREIGLWITRALGGNHRGASGRDRIAQASKYWLVFRGFEGENFDPPRAFTSFAKAKEVCKRQADCGQSVFVGLPARADVDAVCAAAGFPSVTYD
;
A
#
# COMPACT_ATOMS: atom_id res chain seq x y z
N MET A 1 6.63 -15.85 43.85
CA MET A 1 8.03 -15.58 43.48
C MET A 1 8.39 -16.41 42.27
N THR A 2 8.08 -15.93 41.06
CA THR A 2 8.68 -16.45 39.82
C THR A 2 8.63 -15.32 38.80
N SER A 3 9.80 -14.71 38.60
CA SER A 3 10.05 -13.63 37.66
C SER A 3 10.17 -14.22 36.26
N MET A 4 9.29 -13.83 35.33
CA MET A 4 9.49 -14.07 33.90
C MET A 4 9.97 -12.79 33.23
N PHE A 5 11.15 -12.91 32.61
CA PHE A 5 11.84 -11.89 31.84
C PHE A 5 11.03 -11.47 30.62
N THR A 6 10.93 -10.15 30.42
CA THR A 6 10.41 -9.49 29.23
C THR A 6 11.45 -9.53 28.11
N THR A 7 11.15 -10.22 27.00
CA THR A 7 11.84 -10.08 25.72
C THR A 7 11.12 -9.04 24.86
N ASN A 8 11.53 -7.78 25.00
CA ASN A 8 11.16 -6.69 24.09
C ASN A 8 12.39 -5.78 23.95
N ASP A 9 13.36 -6.14 23.10
CA ASP A 9 14.20 -5.15 22.42
C ASP A 9 15.11 -5.78 21.34
N PHE A 10 14.58 -6.12 20.16
CA PHE A 10 15.41 -6.49 19.01
C PHE A 10 14.69 -6.23 17.69
N SER A 11 14.32 -4.96 17.42
CA SER A 11 13.89 -4.60 16.06
C SER A 11 14.02 -3.11 15.74
N PHE A 12 15.18 -2.50 16.02
CA PHE A 12 15.46 -1.14 15.54
C PHE A 12 16.90 -0.86 15.09
N ARG A 13 17.69 -1.90 14.75
CA ARG A 13 19.10 -1.72 14.37
C ARG A 13 19.58 -2.53 13.16
N VAL A 14 18.74 -2.69 12.13
CA VAL A 14 19.12 -3.40 10.88
C VAL A 14 18.93 -2.58 9.60
N LYS A 15 18.54 -1.30 9.67
CA LYS A 15 18.25 -0.50 8.45
C LYS A 15 19.24 0.62 8.12
N ARG A 16 20.49 0.53 8.60
CA ARG A 16 21.56 1.50 8.27
C ARG A 16 22.94 0.90 7.99
N MET A 17 23.05 -0.42 7.77
CA MET A 17 24.34 -1.07 7.44
C MET A 17 24.36 -1.78 6.08
N SER A 18 23.43 -1.46 5.17
CA SER A 18 23.34 -2.14 3.87
C SER A 18 23.40 -1.18 2.67
N ARG A 19 24.19 -0.10 2.79
CA ARG A 19 24.45 0.80 1.65
C ARG A 19 25.95 0.99 1.35
N ASP A 20 26.82 0.77 2.34
CA ASP A 20 28.27 0.86 2.13
C ASP A 20 28.92 -0.48 1.74
N PHE A 21 28.21 -1.62 1.89
CA PHE A 21 28.75 -2.94 1.54
C PHE A 21 28.54 -3.33 0.06
N ALA A 22 27.63 -2.65 -0.65
CA ALA A 22 27.34 -2.95 -2.05
C ALA A 22 28.11 -2.06 -3.05
N LEU A 23 28.88 -1.09 -2.57
CA LEU A 23 29.71 -0.21 -3.40
C LEU A 23 31.22 -0.49 -3.30
N SER A 24 31.65 -1.49 -2.51
CA SER A 24 33.08 -1.78 -2.31
C SER A 24 33.59 -3.03 -3.04
N SER A 25 32.79 -3.70 -3.88
CA SER A 25 33.19 -4.97 -4.51
C SER A 25 33.41 -4.94 -6.03
N VAL A 26 33.33 -3.78 -6.69
CA VAL A 26 33.64 -3.68 -8.14
C VAL A 26 34.51 -2.47 -8.51
N SER A 27 34.84 -1.60 -7.56
CA SER A 27 35.75 -0.48 -7.79
C SER A 27 37.21 -0.96 -7.72
N GLY A 28 37.73 -1.53 -8.80
CA GLY A 28 39.18 -1.74 -8.87
C GLY A 28 39.72 -2.55 -10.04
N LEU A 29 38.90 -3.36 -10.71
CA LEU A 29 39.35 -3.99 -11.95
C LEU A 29 38.92 -3.09 -13.10
N SER A 30 39.81 -2.19 -13.50
CA SER A 30 39.72 -1.51 -14.79
C SER A 30 39.33 -2.54 -15.85
N SER A 31 38.43 -2.19 -16.77
CA SER A 31 38.08 -3.06 -17.90
C SER A 31 39.34 -3.58 -18.63
N ALA A 32 40.43 -2.81 -18.62
CA ALA A 32 41.74 -3.22 -19.11
C ALA A 32 42.36 -4.38 -18.32
N SER A 33 42.20 -4.42 -16.99
CA SER A 33 42.68 -5.52 -16.14
C SER A 33 41.90 -6.81 -16.39
N VAL A 34 40.58 -6.72 -16.59
CA VAL A 34 39.75 -7.89 -16.91
C VAL A 34 40.09 -8.45 -18.29
N VAL A 35 40.26 -7.57 -19.28
CA VAL A 35 40.68 -7.95 -20.65
C VAL A 35 42.10 -8.52 -20.66
N SER A 36 43.02 -7.95 -19.88
CA SER A 36 44.41 -8.46 -19.78
C SER A 36 44.45 -9.83 -19.10
N LEU A 37 43.63 -10.06 -18.07
CA LEU A 37 43.55 -11.33 -17.36
C LEU A 37 42.88 -12.41 -18.23
N LEU A 38 41.82 -12.07 -18.98
CA LEU A 38 41.22 -12.94 -19.99
C LEU A 38 42.18 -13.25 -21.14
N SER A 39 42.93 -12.25 -21.62
CA SER A 39 43.94 -12.45 -22.66
C SER A 39 45.08 -13.35 -22.19
N HIS A 40 45.51 -13.23 -20.92
CA HIS A 40 46.50 -14.13 -20.33
C HIS A 40 45.97 -15.55 -20.15
N LEU A 41 44.70 -15.70 -19.77
CA LEU A 41 44.06 -17.02 -19.65
C LEU A 41 43.88 -17.70 -21.02
N LEU A 42 43.55 -16.93 -22.07
CA LEU A 42 43.42 -17.44 -23.44
C LEU A 42 44.78 -17.73 -24.10
N ALA A 43 45.83 -16.97 -23.75
CA ALA A 43 47.18 -17.19 -24.26
C ALA A 43 47.93 -18.33 -23.53
N SER A 44 47.52 -18.66 -22.31
CA SER A 44 48.06 -19.81 -21.58
C SER A 44 47.48 -21.10 -22.17
N SER A 45 48.21 -21.74 -23.07
CA SER A 45 47.85 -23.02 -23.70
C SER A 45 47.95 -24.22 -22.76
N ALA A 46 48.02 -23.98 -21.44
CA ALA A 46 48.05 -25.05 -20.47
C ALA A 46 46.62 -25.63 -20.35
N PRO A 47 46.42 -26.94 -20.53
CA PRO A 47 45.11 -27.55 -20.30
C PRO A 47 44.69 -27.23 -18.86
N PRO A 48 43.45 -26.77 -18.64
CA PRO A 48 43.01 -26.45 -17.29
C PRO A 48 43.09 -27.74 -16.46
N LEU A 49 43.88 -27.70 -15.39
CA LEU A 49 43.83 -28.68 -14.32
C LEU A 49 42.50 -28.51 -13.58
N LEU A 50 41.40 -28.86 -14.26
CA LEU A 50 40.09 -29.16 -13.68
C LEU A 50 40.16 -30.57 -13.09
N GLU A 51 41.13 -30.84 -12.22
CA GLU A 51 41.03 -31.96 -11.30
C GLU A 51 39.96 -31.60 -10.27
N ALA A 52 38.74 -32.07 -10.57
CA ALA A 52 37.66 -32.39 -9.66
C ALA A 52 37.45 -31.38 -8.50
N CYS A 53 36.68 -30.33 -8.75
CA CYS A 53 36.05 -29.59 -7.68
C CYS A 53 34.96 -30.50 -7.04
N PRO A 54 35.11 -30.99 -5.80
CA PRO A 54 34.25 -32.04 -5.25
C PRO A 54 32.84 -31.56 -4.83
N LEU A 55 32.46 -30.34 -5.22
CA LEU A 55 31.24 -29.68 -4.75
C LEU A 55 30.03 -29.81 -5.69
N CYS A 56 30.19 -30.28 -6.93
CA CYS A 56 29.08 -30.48 -7.87
C CYS A 56 29.32 -31.70 -8.80
N PRO A 57 28.97 -32.93 -8.38
CA PRO A 57 29.15 -34.13 -9.22
C PRO A 57 28.13 -34.27 -10.37
N ASP A 58 27.04 -33.50 -10.37
CA ASP A 58 25.93 -33.68 -11.32
C ASP A 58 25.66 -32.42 -12.17
N LEU A 59 26.70 -31.85 -12.78
CA LEU A 59 26.49 -30.84 -13.82
C LEU A 59 26.46 -31.54 -15.19
N PRO A 60 25.36 -31.45 -15.96
CA PRO A 60 25.29 -32.04 -17.30
C PRO A 60 26.38 -31.45 -18.20
N ASP A 61 26.91 -32.25 -19.14
CA ASP A 61 27.93 -31.86 -20.13
C ASP A 61 27.63 -30.46 -20.69
N LEU A 62 28.27 -29.44 -20.11
CA LEU A 62 28.14 -28.07 -20.57
C LEU A 62 28.98 -27.96 -21.83
N ASP A 63 28.29 -27.88 -22.97
CA ASP A 63 28.90 -27.61 -24.25
C ASP A 63 29.81 -26.37 -24.14
N LEU A 64 31.11 -26.57 -24.34
CA LEU A 64 32.14 -25.55 -24.25
C LEU A 64 31.80 -24.35 -25.16
N GLY A 65 31.12 -24.61 -26.28
CA GLY A 65 30.61 -23.55 -27.17
C GLY A 65 29.61 -22.63 -26.50
N SER A 66 28.70 -23.16 -25.68
CA SER A 66 27.71 -22.38 -24.93
C SER A 66 28.37 -21.53 -23.83
N PHE A 67 29.43 -22.04 -23.21
CA PHE A 67 30.20 -21.31 -22.21
C PHE A 67 30.93 -20.10 -22.81
N PHE A 68 31.67 -20.30 -23.91
CA PHE A 68 32.35 -19.19 -24.59
C PHE A 68 31.39 -18.19 -25.21
N PHE A 69 30.24 -18.65 -25.71
CA PHE A 69 29.18 -17.77 -26.17
C PHE A 69 28.62 -16.92 -25.03
N GLY A 70 28.31 -17.53 -23.87
CA GLY A 70 27.86 -16.79 -22.68
C GLY A 70 28.89 -15.77 -22.18
N LEU A 71 30.16 -16.15 -22.15
CA LEU A 71 31.26 -15.26 -21.73
C LEU A 71 31.47 -14.11 -22.71
N GLY A 72 31.53 -14.40 -24.02
CA GLY A 72 31.69 -13.39 -25.06
C GLY A 72 30.50 -12.43 -25.12
N CYS A 73 29.29 -12.96 -25.00
CA CYS A 73 28.06 -12.18 -24.94
C CYS A 73 28.03 -11.31 -23.68
N GLY A 74 28.45 -11.84 -22.52
CA GLY A 74 28.57 -11.08 -21.28
C GLY A 74 29.58 -9.94 -21.37
N VAL A 75 30.78 -10.18 -21.88
CA VAL A 75 31.83 -9.16 -21.99
C VAL A 75 31.47 -8.05 -22.99
N LEU A 76 30.75 -8.38 -24.06
CA LEU A 76 30.35 -7.38 -25.07
C LEU A 76 29.04 -6.66 -24.72
N LEU A 77 28.06 -7.35 -24.14
CA LEU A 77 26.77 -6.75 -23.81
C LEU A 77 26.80 -5.97 -22.50
N LEU A 78 27.61 -6.36 -21.52
CA LEU A 78 27.68 -5.67 -20.24
C LEU A 78 28.07 -4.18 -20.37
N PRO A 79 29.14 -3.79 -21.09
CA PRO A 79 29.48 -2.36 -21.23
C PRO A 79 28.41 -1.58 -22.00
N LEU A 80 27.73 -2.21 -22.98
CA LEU A 80 26.61 -1.58 -23.69
C LEU A 80 25.42 -1.36 -22.76
N LEU A 81 25.11 -2.35 -21.92
CA LEU A 81 24.05 -2.25 -20.92
C LEU A 81 24.39 -1.18 -19.87
N GLU A 82 25.63 -1.13 -19.38
CA GLU A 82 26.09 -0.08 -18.47
C GLU A 82 25.97 1.31 -19.10
N ALA A 83 26.40 1.49 -20.35
CA ALA A 83 26.26 2.76 -21.05
C ALA A 83 24.78 3.18 -21.20
N LEU A 84 23.88 2.24 -21.53
CA LEU A 84 22.44 2.50 -21.59
C LEU A 84 21.83 2.84 -20.23
N LEU A 85 22.28 2.18 -19.16
CA LEU A 85 21.84 2.47 -17.80
C LEU A 85 22.31 3.86 -17.37
N LEU A 86 23.56 4.22 -17.63
CA LEU A 86 24.10 5.55 -17.34
C LEU A 86 23.34 6.63 -18.09
N ALA A 87 23.11 6.47 -19.40
CA ALA A 87 22.32 7.42 -20.19
C ALA A 87 20.89 7.58 -19.67
N ARG A 88 20.29 6.50 -19.14
CA ARG A 88 18.96 6.55 -18.54
C ARG A 88 18.95 7.27 -17.20
N VAL A 89 20.01 7.10 -16.39
CA VAL A 89 20.17 7.82 -15.12
C VAL A 89 20.35 9.31 -15.36
N GLU A 90 21.23 9.72 -16.28
CA GLU A 90 21.41 11.14 -16.65
C GLU A 90 20.10 11.78 -17.13
N ARG A 91 19.33 11.07 -17.97
CA ARG A 91 18.02 11.55 -18.42
C ARG A 91 17.03 11.73 -17.28
N LEU A 92 17.05 10.83 -16.29
CA LEU A 92 16.17 10.94 -15.12
C LEU A 92 16.59 12.10 -14.22
N GLU A 93 17.89 12.34 -14.04
CA GLU A 93 18.41 13.47 -13.27
C GLU A 93 17.98 14.81 -13.87
N LEU A 94 18.10 14.97 -15.21
CA LEU A 94 17.62 16.17 -15.91
C LEU A 94 16.11 16.40 -15.73
N LEU A 95 15.31 15.34 -15.79
CA LEU A 95 13.86 15.44 -15.56
C LEU A 95 13.53 15.83 -14.11
N VAL A 96 14.29 15.32 -13.13
CA VAL A 96 14.11 15.70 -11.72
C VAL A 96 14.45 17.17 -11.52
N GLU A 97 15.54 17.66 -12.10
CA GLU A 97 15.90 19.09 -12.02
C GLU A 97 14.84 19.98 -12.67
N GLN A 98 14.33 19.59 -13.85
CA GLN A 98 13.27 20.31 -14.53
C GLN A 98 12.00 20.38 -13.68
N LEU A 99 11.52 19.24 -13.16
CA LEU A 99 10.31 19.19 -12.32
C LEU A 99 10.49 19.98 -11.02
N GLN A 100 11.68 19.94 -10.42
CA GLN A 100 11.96 20.76 -9.25
C GLN A 100 11.92 22.26 -9.57
N GLY A 101 12.40 22.66 -10.76
CA GLY A 101 12.29 24.03 -11.26
C GLY A 101 10.83 24.46 -11.44
N GLU A 102 10.01 23.62 -12.06
CA GLU A 102 8.58 23.87 -12.24
C GLU A 102 7.84 23.98 -10.90
N ILE A 103 8.14 23.11 -9.93
CA ILE A 103 7.54 23.19 -8.58
C ILE A 103 7.93 24.50 -7.89
N ARG A 104 9.20 24.94 -8.01
CA ARG A 104 9.63 26.22 -7.44
C ARG A 104 8.90 27.39 -8.10
N ALA A 105 8.79 27.40 -9.43
CA ALA A 105 8.08 28.42 -10.18
C ALA A 105 6.58 28.48 -9.80
N LEU A 106 5.92 27.33 -9.73
CA LEU A 106 4.52 27.23 -9.31
C LEU A 106 4.34 27.71 -7.86
N ARG A 107 5.22 27.32 -6.93
CA ARG A 107 5.17 27.82 -5.54
C ARG A 107 5.31 29.34 -5.46
N ALA A 108 6.18 29.93 -6.29
CA ALA A 108 6.33 31.39 -6.37
C ALA A 108 5.05 32.08 -6.87
N ILE A 109 4.37 31.50 -7.87
CA ILE A 109 3.10 32.05 -8.41
C ILE A 109 1.98 31.98 -7.36
N VAL A 110 1.88 30.88 -6.62
CA VAL A 110 0.80 30.70 -5.62
C VAL A 110 1.06 31.55 -4.36
N GLY A 111 2.24 32.18 -4.23
CA GLY A 111 2.57 33.01 -3.06
C GLY A 111 2.66 32.22 -1.76
N VAL A 112 2.79 30.89 -1.84
CA VAL A 112 3.00 30.02 -0.67
C VAL A 112 4.47 30.13 -0.28
N GLY A 113 4.81 31.23 0.39
CA GLY A 113 6.04 31.36 1.13
C GLY A 113 6.13 30.20 2.13
N ALA A 114 7.32 29.63 2.29
CA ALA A 114 7.56 28.45 3.12
C ALA A 114 7.35 28.67 4.63
N GLU A 115 6.86 29.84 5.04
CA GLU A 115 6.95 30.32 6.43
C GLU A 115 5.61 30.30 7.20
N ASP A 116 4.43 30.19 6.57
CA ASP A 116 3.15 30.30 7.31
C ASP A 116 2.18 29.14 7.05
N TYR A 117 2.58 27.92 7.38
CA TYR A 117 1.60 26.88 7.72
C TYR A 117 1.61 26.67 9.23
N GLU A 118 0.82 27.47 9.94
CA GLU A 118 0.40 27.12 11.30
C GLU A 118 -0.44 25.85 11.18
N VAL A 119 0.13 24.72 11.59
CA VAL A 119 -0.61 23.47 11.74
C VAL A 119 -1.65 23.72 12.82
N VAL A 120 -2.87 24.08 12.42
CA VAL A 120 -4.03 24.17 13.32
C VAL A 120 -4.34 22.77 13.81
N GLY A 121 -3.59 22.34 14.82
CA GLY A 121 -3.87 21.17 15.61
C GLY A 121 -5.15 21.45 16.38
N THR A 122 -6.28 20.98 15.87
CA THR A 122 -7.54 20.92 16.59
C THR A 122 -7.46 19.83 17.66
N ALA A 123 -6.58 20.03 18.65
CA ALA A 123 -6.55 19.27 19.89
C ALA A 123 -7.62 19.82 20.84
N SER A 124 -8.89 19.69 20.47
CA SER A 124 -9.99 19.77 21.43
C SER A 124 -10.07 18.44 22.17
N THR A 125 -9.32 18.36 23.27
CA THR A 125 -9.45 17.30 24.27
C THR A 125 -10.65 17.66 25.15
N PRO A 126 -11.80 16.96 25.10
CA PRO A 126 -12.84 17.19 26.08
C PRO A 126 -12.39 16.63 27.43
N THR A 127 -12.07 17.54 28.35
CA THR A 127 -11.98 17.29 29.78
C THR A 127 -13.27 16.63 30.26
N ARG A 128 -13.19 15.34 30.59
CA ARG A 128 -14.24 14.57 31.25
C ARG A 128 -14.14 14.80 32.77
N PRO A 129 -15.09 15.50 33.42
CA PRO A 129 -15.15 15.47 34.88
C PRO A 129 -15.69 14.11 35.34
N ALA A 130 -14.89 13.42 36.13
CA ALA A 130 -15.31 12.26 36.89
C ALA A 130 -15.83 12.74 38.25
N THR A 131 -17.12 12.56 38.53
CA THR A 131 -17.62 12.50 39.91
C THR A 131 -18.65 11.40 40.05
N ARG A 132 -18.30 10.45 40.91
CA ARG A 132 -19.12 9.36 41.45
C ARG A 132 -20.40 9.89 42.09
N GLN A 133 -21.51 9.20 41.89
CA GLN A 133 -22.42 8.93 42.99
C GLN A 133 -23.11 7.58 42.78
N ALA A 134 -22.86 6.68 43.73
CA ALA A 134 -23.53 5.40 43.88
C ALA A 134 -24.88 5.64 44.59
N SER A 135 -25.92 4.93 44.16
CA SER A 135 -27.08 4.61 44.99
C SER A 135 -27.51 3.15 44.71
N PRO A 136 -27.86 2.38 45.76
CA PRO A 136 -28.26 0.98 45.65
C PRO A 136 -29.79 0.80 45.63
N ALA A 137 -30.20 -0.44 45.34
CA ALA A 137 -31.55 -1.03 45.42
C ALA A 137 -32.48 -0.64 44.24
N VAL A 138 -33.34 -1.50 43.69
CA VAL A 138 -34.10 -2.62 44.25
C VAL A 138 -34.32 -3.67 43.13
N TYR A 139 -34.20 -4.95 43.47
CA TYR A 139 -34.60 -6.07 42.63
C TYR A 139 -36.09 -6.34 42.85
N THR A 140 -36.90 -6.28 41.79
CA THR A 140 -38.25 -6.84 41.75
C THR A 140 -38.38 -7.72 40.53
N PRO A 141 -38.60 -9.03 40.68
CA PRO A 141 -39.02 -9.88 39.58
C PRO A 141 -40.55 -9.89 39.55
N GLU A 142 -41.17 -9.51 38.43
CA GLU A 142 -42.45 -10.11 38.07
C GLU A 142 -42.80 -9.93 36.59
N ARG A 143 -43.05 -11.06 35.96
CA ARG A 143 -43.65 -11.28 34.65
C ARG A 143 -44.96 -11.99 34.98
N PRO A 144 -46.14 -11.64 34.42
CA PRO A 144 -46.45 -12.08 33.06
C PRO A 144 -47.50 -11.28 32.26
N ALA A 145 -47.69 -11.77 31.03
CA ALA A 145 -48.89 -11.73 30.21
C ALA A 145 -49.02 -10.64 29.12
N ARG A 146 -49.12 -11.19 27.90
CA ARG A 146 -49.66 -10.64 26.65
C ARG A 146 -50.93 -9.82 26.86
N THR A 147 -51.10 -8.69 26.16
CA THR A 147 -52.30 -8.42 25.34
C THR A 147 -52.13 -7.20 24.43
N ASN A 148 -52.49 -7.43 23.17
CA ASN A 148 -53.18 -6.57 22.19
C ASN A 148 -52.74 -5.13 21.87
N TRP A 149 -52.54 -4.97 20.56
CA TRP A 149 -52.39 -3.78 19.76
C TRP A 149 -53.54 -2.76 19.94
N ALA A 150 -53.18 -1.50 20.17
CA ALA A 150 -53.93 -0.32 19.76
C ALA A 150 -52.96 0.86 19.55
N PRO A 151 -53.08 1.65 18.47
CA PRO A 151 -52.18 2.77 18.22
C PRO A 151 -52.63 3.99 19.02
N LEU A 152 -51.92 4.32 20.10
CA LEU A 152 -52.04 5.62 20.74
C LEU A 152 -51.21 6.64 19.93
N GLN A 153 -51.96 7.54 19.31
CA GLN A 153 -51.50 8.67 18.54
C GLN A 153 -50.80 9.66 19.49
N ALA A 154 -49.49 9.50 19.67
CA ALA A 154 -48.67 10.45 20.41
C ALA A 154 -48.32 11.62 19.48
N SER A 155 -49.00 12.75 19.65
CA SER A 155 -48.56 14.06 19.15
C SER A 155 -47.31 14.48 19.92
N GLY A 156 -46.16 13.92 19.54
CA GLY A 156 -44.86 14.41 19.98
C GLY A 156 -44.54 15.74 19.28
N PRO A 157 -43.86 16.68 19.96
CA PRO A 157 -43.41 17.91 19.33
C PRO A 157 -42.54 17.56 18.12
N ALA A 158 -42.80 18.23 17.00
CA ALA A 158 -42.08 18.07 15.75
C ALA A 158 -40.57 18.15 16.03
N ALA A 159 -39.90 17.00 15.89
CA ALA A 159 -38.45 16.95 15.91
C ALA A 159 -37.97 17.83 14.75
N GLU A 160 -37.43 18.99 15.09
CA GLU A 160 -36.64 19.82 14.20
C GLU A 160 -35.60 18.90 13.55
N GLN A 161 -35.80 18.64 12.26
CA GLN A 161 -34.80 18.01 11.42
C GLN A 161 -33.60 18.93 11.42
N SER A 162 -32.66 18.67 12.33
CA SER A 162 -31.33 19.23 12.31
C SER A 162 -30.70 18.85 10.98
N SER A 163 -30.79 19.74 10.01
CA SER A 163 -30.09 19.67 8.75
C SER A 163 -28.60 19.73 9.07
N SER A 164 -27.98 18.56 9.21
CA SER A 164 -26.52 18.46 9.26
C SER A 164 -25.95 19.28 8.10
N PRO A 165 -24.99 20.19 8.36
CA PRO A 165 -24.40 20.99 7.30
C PRO A 165 -23.89 20.06 6.21
N ALA A 166 -24.35 20.29 4.97
CA ALA A 166 -23.96 19.50 3.82
C ALA A 166 -22.43 19.50 3.74
N ALA A 167 -21.81 18.34 3.97
CA ALA A 167 -20.36 18.21 4.01
C ALA A 167 -19.78 18.77 2.70
N THR A 168 -18.97 19.81 2.82
CA THR A 168 -18.35 20.48 1.67
C THR A 168 -17.55 19.44 0.88
N PRO A 169 -17.77 19.31 -0.43
CA PRO A 169 -17.03 18.36 -1.23
C PRO A 169 -15.52 18.64 -1.17
N LEU A 170 -14.72 17.64 -0.76
CA LEU A 170 -13.26 17.76 -0.81
C LEU A 170 -12.77 18.16 -2.22
N PRO A 171 -11.71 18.98 -2.32
CA PRO A 171 -11.00 19.25 -3.57
C PRO A 171 -10.58 17.95 -4.27
N ARG A 172 -10.51 17.96 -5.61
CA ARG A 172 -10.20 16.75 -6.38
C ARG A 172 -8.83 16.17 -6.05
N SER A 173 -7.82 17.02 -5.89
CA SER A 173 -6.45 16.62 -5.52
C SER A 173 -6.41 15.85 -4.19
N GLU A 174 -7.12 16.32 -3.17
CA GLU A 174 -7.19 15.65 -1.87
C GLU A 174 -7.98 14.33 -1.96
N ARG A 175 -9.02 14.30 -2.79
CA ARG A 175 -9.78 13.07 -3.05
C ARG A 175 -8.93 12.02 -3.75
N ASP A 176 -8.09 12.42 -4.70
CA ASP A 176 -7.15 11.53 -5.38
C ASP A 176 -6.08 11.00 -4.41
N ASN A 177 -5.63 11.80 -3.45
CA ASN A 177 -4.75 11.33 -2.37
C ASN A 177 -5.44 10.26 -1.52
N ALA A 178 -6.69 10.50 -1.12
CA ALA A 178 -7.48 9.50 -0.38
C ALA A 178 -7.69 8.22 -1.21
N CYS A 179 -7.97 8.33 -2.51
CA CYS A 179 -8.08 7.16 -3.39
C CYS A 179 -6.78 6.35 -3.47
N ARG A 180 -5.62 7.01 -3.50
CA ARG A 180 -4.32 6.34 -3.45
C ARG A 180 -4.10 5.60 -2.13
N GLU A 181 -4.43 6.22 -0.99
CA GLU A 181 -4.34 5.58 0.33
C GLU A 181 -5.27 4.36 0.44
N ILE A 182 -6.50 4.47 -0.10
CA ILE A 182 -7.45 3.36 -0.19
C ILE A 182 -6.86 2.23 -1.05
N GLY A 183 -6.25 2.55 -2.19
CA GLY A 183 -5.59 1.56 -3.04
C GLY A 183 -4.48 0.80 -2.31
N LEU A 184 -3.60 1.52 -1.59
CA LEU A 184 -2.56 0.90 -0.76
C LEU A 184 -3.13 0.05 0.38
N TRP A 185 -4.23 0.50 0.99
CA TRP A 185 -4.94 -0.30 1.99
C TRP A 185 -5.50 -1.58 1.40
N ILE A 186 -6.09 -1.54 0.20
CA ILE A 186 -6.61 -2.73 -0.50
C ILE A 186 -5.48 -3.73 -0.74
N THR A 187 -4.33 -3.30 -1.28
CA THR A 187 -3.19 -4.20 -1.52
C THR A 187 -2.71 -4.87 -0.23
N ARG A 188 -2.63 -4.12 0.89
CA ARG A 188 -2.28 -4.69 2.20
C ARG A 188 -3.35 -5.65 2.73
N ALA A 189 -4.63 -5.31 2.59
CA ALA A 189 -5.75 -6.11 3.04
C ALA A 189 -5.84 -7.44 2.26
N LEU A 190 -5.58 -7.43 0.95
CA LEU A 190 -5.49 -8.64 0.15
C LEU A 190 -4.32 -9.55 0.60
N GLY A 191 -3.25 -8.97 1.12
CA GLY A 191 -2.15 -9.69 1.78
C GLY A 191 -2.47 -10.22 3.19
N GLY A 192 -3.71 -10.08 3.68
CA GLY A 192 -4.15 -10.53 5.00
C GLY A 192 -3.92 -9.52 6.14
N ASN A 193 -3.44 -8.31 5.84
CA ASN A 193 -3.26 -7.26 6.83
C ASN A 193 -4.37 -6.20 6.75
N HIS A 194 -5.47 -6.46 7.46
CA HIS A 194 -6.64 -5.59 7.50
C HIS A 194 -6.55 -4.44 8.52
N ARG A 195 -5.45 -4.33 9.27
CA ARG A 195 -5.34 -3.33 10.35
C ARG A 195 -5.07 -1.92 9.80
N GLY A 196 -5.66 -0.94 10.47
CA GLY A 196 -5.52 0.49 10.19
C GLY A 196 -6.68 1.06 9.38
N ALA A 197 -6.71 2.38 9.27
CA ALA A 197 -7.70 3.09 8.46
C ALA A 197 -7.46 2.86 6.97
N SER A 198 -8.53 2.81 6.18
CA SER A 198 -8.44 2.73 4.72
C SER A 198 -8.25 4.09 4.05
N GLY A 199 -8.51 5.20 4.75
CA GLY A 199 -8.53 6.55 4.18
C GLY A 199 -9.90 6.97 3.61
N ARG A 200 -10.87 6.04 3.57
CA ARG A 200 -12.26 6.35 3.14
C ARG A 200 -12.95 7.35 4.06
N ASP A 201 -12.55 7.41 5.32
CA ASP A 201 -13.02 8.37 6.33
C ASP A 201 -12.79 9.83 5.92
N ARG A 202 -11.77 10.11 5.09
CA ARG A 202 -11.51 11.45 4.55
C ARG A 202 -12.56 11.86 3.52
N ILE A 203 -13.16 10.90 2.81
CA ILE A 203 -14.19 11.17 1.79
C ILE A 203 -15.55 11.29 2.48
N ALA A 204 -15.95 12.52 2.76
CA ALA A 204 -17.19 12.81 3.49
C ALA A 204 -18.46 12.44 2.71
N GLN A 205 -18.40 12.38 1.38
CA GLN A 205 -19.56 12.08 0.55
C GLN A 205 -20.06 10.64 0.76
N ALA A 206 -21.38 10.46 0.64
CA ALA A 206 -22.01 9.15 0.71
C ALA A 206 -21.56 8.25 -0.45
N SER A 207 -21.36 6.96 -0.14
CA SER A 207 -20.95 5.95 -1.12
C SER A 207 -22.10 5.63 -2.08
N LYS A 208 -21.82 5.70 -3.39
CA LYS A 208 -22.76 5.36 -4.48
C LYS A 208 -22.32 4.13 -5.28
N TYR A 209 -21.02 3.86 -5.27
CA TYR A 209 -20.40 2.74 -5.95
C TYR A 209 -19.70 1.86 -4.91
N TRP A 210 -19.71 0.56 -5.12
CA TRP A 210 -19.14 -0.42 -4.21
C TRP A 210 -18.23 -1.34 -4.98
N LEU A 211 -16.95 -1.35 -4.61
CA LEU A 211 -15.95 -2.23 -5.20
C LEU A 211 -15.68 -3.41 -4.27
N VAL A 212 -15.67 -4.62 -4.82
CA VAL A 212 -15.35 -5.85 -4.12
C VAL A 212 -14.16 -6.51 -4.78
N PHE A 213 -13.06 -6.63 -4.04
CA PHE A 213 -11.80 -7.23 -4.47
C PHE A 213 -11.65 -8.67 -3.98
N ARG A 214 -12.28 -8.99 -2.84
CA ARG A 214 -12.33 -10.33 -2.27
C ARG A 214 -13.72 -10.58 -1.67
N GLY A 215 -14.29 -11.75 -1.94
CA GLY A 215 -15.59 -12.15 -1.41
C GLY A 215 -15.53 -12.71 0.01
N PHE A 216 -16.68 -13.15 0.53
CA PHE A 216 -16.81 -13.59 1.92
C PHE A 216 -15.94 -14.81 2.26
N GLU A 217 -15.79 -15.75 1.33
CA GLU A 217 -15.04 -17.01 1.53
C GLU A 217 -13.52 -16.85 1.27
N GLY A 218 -13.11 -15.70 0.74
CA GLY A 218 -11.71 -15.38 0.48
C GLY A 218 -11.31 -15.47 -1.00
N GLU A 219 -12.27 -15.67 -1.89
CA GLU A 219 -12.08 -15.65 -3.32
C GLU A 219 -11.69 -14.25 -3.82
N ASN A 220 -10.54 -14.15 -4.50
CA ASN A 220 -10.09 -12.89 -5.10
C ASN A 220 -10.79 -12.66 -6.44
N PHE A 221 -11.20 -11.42 -6.71
CA PHE A 221 -11.73 -11.00 -7.99
C PHE A 221 -10.68 -10.20 -8.76
N ASP A 222 -10.30 -10.70 -9.94
CA ASP A 222 -9.44 -10.02 -10.90
C ASP A 222 -10.06 -10.17 -12.31
N PRO A 223 -10.75 -9.14 -12.85
CA PRO A 223 -10.89 -7.79 -12.29
C PRO A 223 -11.82 -7.72 -11.06
N PRO A 224 -11.70 -6.66 -10.22
CA PRO A 224 -12.62 -6.42 -9.12
C PRO A 224 -14.07 -6.21 -9.61
N ARG A 225 -15.05 -6.55 -8.78
CA ARG A 225 -16.47 -6.36 -9.11
C ARG A 225 -16.97 -5.00 -8.63
N ALA A 226 -17.66 -4.25 -9.50
CA ALA A 226 -18.21 -2.95 -9.18
C ALA A 226 -19.75 -2.98 -9.19
N PHE A 227 -20.35 -2.52 -8.10
CA PHE A 227 -21.80 -2.46 -7.93
C PHE A 227 -22.28 -1.03 -7.71
N THR A 228 -23.47 -0.73 -8.20
CA THR A 228 -24.16 0.56 -7.98
C THR A 228 -25.05 0.59 -6.73
N SER A 229 -25.19 -0.55 -6.05
CA SER A 229 -25.99 -0.69 -4.83
C SER A 229 -25.27 -1.53 -3.79
N PHE A 230 -25.30 -1.08 -2.54
CA PHE A 230 -24.72 -1.86 -1.44
C PHE A 230 -25.47 -3.18 -1.25
N ALA A 231 -26.76 -3.25 -1.57
CA ALA A 231 -27.54 -4.49 -1.42
C ALA A 231 -26.94 -5.64 -2.25
N LYS A 232 -26.58 -5.36 -3.52
CA LYS A 232 -25.91 -6.32 -4.40
C LYS A 232 -24.50 -6.66 -3.90
N ALA A 233 -23.71 -5.65 -3.54
CA ALA A 233 -22.35 -5.89 -3.02
C ALA A 233 -22.36 -6.75 -1.74
N LYS A 234 -23.35 -6.52 -0.86
CA LYS A 234 -23.55 -7.23 0.40
C LYS A 234 -23.76 -8.73 0.20
N GLU A 235 -24.43 -9.15 -0.88
CA GLU A 235 -24.62 -10.57 -1.21
C GLU A 235 -23.29 -11.29 -1.46
N VAL A 236 -22.27 -10.56 -1.91
CA VAL A 236 -20.93 -11.11 -2.17
C VAL A 236 -20.02 -10.99 -0.95
N CYS A 237 -20.04 -9.85 -0.25
CA CYS A 237 -19.06 -9.55 0.79
C CYS A 237 -19.51 -9.80 2.24
N LYS A 238 -20.81 -9.99 2.51
CA LYS A 238 -21.31 -10.01 3.90
C LYS A 238 -22.32 -11.11 4.18
N ARG A 239 -22.30 -11.65 5.39
CA ARG A 239 -23.34 -12.53 5.96
C ARG A 239 -23.77 -11.95 7.30
N GLN A 240 -25.02 -11.49 7.38
CA GLN A 240 -25.54 -10.78 8.56
C GLN A 240 -24.65 -9.58 8.96
N ALA A 241 -24.00 -9.65 10.13
CA ALA A 241 -23.08 -8.65 10.66
C ALA A 241 -21.60 -8.91 10.29
N ASP A 242 -21.27 -10.13 9.84
CA ASP A 242 -19.91 -10.59 9.57
C ASP A 242 -19.51 -10.34 8.11
N CYS A 243 -18.27 -9.90 7.90
CA CYS A 243 -17.65 -9.66 6.60
C CYS A 243 -16.74 -10.80 6.15
N GLY A 244 -16.47 -11.81 7.01
CA GLY A 244 -15.62 -12.95 6.65
C GLY A 244 -14.22 -12.50 6.22
N GLN A 245 -13.80 -12.96 5.04
CA GLN A 245 -12.51 -12.59 4.42
C GLN A 245 -12.66 -11.46 3.38
N SER A 246 -13.82 -10.82 3.29
CA SER A 246 -14.07 -9.87 2.21
C SER A 246 -13.23 -8.60 2.29
N VAL A 247 -12.88 -8.07 1.11
CA VAL A 247 -12.20 -6.78 0.95
C VAL A 247 -13.03 -5.95 -0.02
N PHE A 248 -13.68 -4.91 0.49
CA PHE A 248 -14.54 -4.04 -0.29
C PHE A 248 -14.48 -2.59 0.21
N VAL A 249 -14.81 -1.64 -0.67
CA VAL A 249 -14.86 -0.21 -0.34
C VAL A 249 -16.01 0.48 -1.08
N GLY A 250 -16.66 1.43 -0.41
CA GLY A 250 -17.71 2.27 -1.00
C GLY A 250 -17.20 3.66 -1.37
N LEU A 251 -17.44 4.09 -2.61
CA LEU A 251 -16.92 5.34 -3.20
C LEU A 251 -18.06 6.21 -3.76
N PRO A 252 -17.93 7.55 -3.78
CA PRO A 252 -19.03 8.44 -4.17
C PRO A 252 -19.14 8.67 -5.69
N ALA A 253 -18.07 8.50 -6.47
CA ALA A 253 -18.05 8.73 -7.92
C ALA A 253 -17.30 7.64 -8.70
N ARG A 254 -17.61 7.48 -10.00
CA ARG A 254 -16.90 6.55 -10.91
C ARG A 254 -15.43 6.89 -11.06
N ALA A 255 -15.09 8.18 -11.16
CA ALA A 255 -13.69 8.61 -11.22
C ALA A 255 -12.89 8.22 -9.97
N ASP A 256 -13.54 8.03 -8.82
CA ASP A 256 -12.87 7.56 -7.60
C ASP A 256 -12.65 6.04 -7.66
N VAL A 257 -13.60 5.30 -8.25
CA VAL A 257 -13.46 3.86 -8.54
C VAL A 257 -12.23 3.61 -9.40
N ASP A 258 -12.12 4.34 -10.51
CA ASP A 258 -11.00 4.19 -11.45
C ASP A 258 -9.67 4.55 -10.78
N ALA A 259 -9.64 5.63 -10.00
CA ALA A 259 -8.45 6.05 -9.27
C ALA A 259 -8.00 5.01 -8.22
N VAL A 260 -8.94 4.41 -7.49
CA VAL A 260 -8.66 3.35 -6.51
C VAL A 260 -8.15 2.08 -7.19
N CYS A 261 -8.79 1.64 -8.28
CA CYS A 261 -8.34 0.47 -9.04
C CYS A 261 -6.92 0.66 -9.58
N ALA A 262 -6.64 1.82 -10.20
CA ALA A 262 -5.31 2.15 -10.69
C ALA A 262 -4.26 2.16 -9.57
N ALA A 263 -4.58 2.75 -8.41
CA ALA A 263 -3.67 2.79 -7.26
C ALA A 263 -3.43 1.40 -6.63
N ALA A 264 -4.42 0.51 -6.67
CA ALA A 264 -4.32 -0.86 -6.17
C ALA A 264 -3.67 -1.83 -7.18
N GLY A 265 -3.40 -1.39 -8.42
CA GLY A 265 -2.80 -2.21 -9.48
C GLY A 265 -3.80 -3.07 -10.27
N PHE A 266 -5.08 -2.70 -10.28
CA PHE A 266 -6.14 -3.40 -11.03
C PHE A 266 -6.58 -2.63 -12.29
N PRO A 267 -7.06 -3.33 -13.32
CA PRO A 267 -7.64 -2.68 -14.50
C PRO A 267 -8.94 -1.93 -14.17
N SER A 268 -9.39 -1.08 -15.09
CA SER A 268 -10.71 -0.43 -15.01
C SER A 268 -11.83 -1.46 -14.99
N VAL A 269 -12.84 -1.23 -14.16
CA VAL A 269 -13.92 -2.19 -13.88
C VAL A 269 -15.21 -1.84 -14.61
N THR A 270 -15.96 -2.87 -14.99
CA THR A 270 -17.32 -2.74 -15.53
C THR A 270 -18.34 -2.81 -14.38
N TYR A 271 -19.47 -2.13 -14.51
CA TYR A 271 -20.47 -1.99 -13.45
C TYR A 271 -21.66 -2.94 -13.68
N ASP A 272 -22.08 -3.62 -12.61
CA ASP A 272 -23.27 -4.48 -12.53
C ASP A 272 -24.49 -3.79 -11.85
#